data_AF-A0A9E3FYD9-F1
#
_entry.id   AF-A0A9E3FYD9-F1
#
_cell.length_a   1.000
_cell.length_b   1.000
_cell.length_c   1.000
_cell.angle_alpha   90.00
_cell.angle_beta   90.00
_cell.angle_gamma   90.00
#
_symmetry.space_group_name_H-M   'P 1'
#
loop_
_entity.id
_entity.type
_entity.pdbx_description
1 polymer ?
#
loop_
_entity_poly.entity_id
_entity_poly.type
_entity_poly.pdbx_seq_one_letter_code
_entity_poly.pdbx_strand_id
1 'polypeptide(L)'
;MSVSHWLAVIFALAGLGTAIGAAVYWWKASRVPIHEPTASISDVPQLHIMTAQVAFYESSQLNSKAAVLTGIAAVLSAVGSVLGVL
;
A
#
# COMPACT_ATOMS: atom_id res chain seq x y z
N MET A 1 -2.49 31.69 -15.81
CA MET A 1 -3.02 30.37 -15.37
C MET A 1 -4.42 30.58 -14.82
N SER A 2 -5.40 29.79 -15.27
CA SER A 2 -6.75 29.81 -14.70
C SER A 2 -6.79 29.11 -13.33
N VAL A 3 -7.89 29.29 -12.60
CA VAL A 3 -8.13 28.59 -11.33
C VAL A 3 -8.15 27.06 -11.52
N SER A 4 -8.68 26.56 -12.66
CA SER A 4 -8.69 25.12 -12.98
C SER A 4 -7.28 24.52 -13.06
N HIS A 5 -6.32 25.24 -13.65
CA HIS A 5 -4.94 24.79 -13.74
C HIS A 5 -4.26 24.70 -12.35
N TRP A 6 -4.53 25.65 -11.46
CA TRP A 6 -4.01 25.57 -10.08
C TRP A 6 -4.60 24.39 -9.32
N LEU A 7 -5.90 24.15 -9.46
CA LEU A 7 -6.55 22.97 -8.86
C LEU A 7 -5.96 21.67 -9.42
N ALA A 8 -5.74 21.58 -10.74
CA ALA A 8 -5.13 20.42 -11.38
C ALA A 8 -3.75 20.09 -10.80
N VAL A 9 -2.90 21.11 -10.59
CA VAL A 9 -1.59 20.93 -9.95
C VAL A 9 -1.72 20.45 -8.51
N ILE A 10 -2.65 20.99 -7.73
CA ILE A 10 -2.88 20.57 -6.34
C ILE A 10 -3.33 19.10 -6.29
N PHE A 11 -4.28 18.71 -7.16
CA PHE A 11 -4.75 17.32 -7.24
C PHE A 11 -3.65 16.37 -7.67
N ALA A 12 -2.80 16.77 -8.62
CA ALA A 12 -1.65 15.97 -9.05
C ALA A 12 -0.63 15.77 -7.91
N LEU A 13 -0.31 16.82 -7.16
CA LEU A 13 0.60 16.74 -6.01
C LEU A 13 0.02 15.87 -4.88
N ALA A 14 -1.27 16.00 -4.59
CA ALA A 14 -1.95 15.16 -3.61
C ALA A 14 -2.00 13.68 -4.06
N GLY A 15 -2.27 13.44 -5.34
CA GLY A 15 -2.21 12.11 -5.95
C GLY A 15 -0.81 11.48 -5.86
N LEU A 16 0.24 12.27 -6.13
CA LEU A 16 1.62 11.81 -5.99
C LEU A 16 1.96 11.47 -4.53
N GLY A 17 1.57 12.32 -3.57
CA GLY A 17 1.80 12.07 -2.14
C GLY A 17 1.13 10.78 -1.65
N THR A 18 -0.11 10.54 -2.08
CA THR A 18 -0.84 9.30 -1.74
C THR A 18 -0.24 8.06 -2.40
N ALA A 19 0.24 8.16 -3.66
CA ALA A 19 0.95 7.09 -4.34
C ALA A 19 2.28 6.73 -3.64
N ILE A 20 3.05 7.72 -3.20
CA ILE A 20 4.28 7.49 -2.40
C ILE A 20 3.91 6.78 -1.08
N GLY A 21 2.84 7.22 -0.42
CA GLY A 21 2.32 6.55 0.77
C GLY A 21 2.00 5.07 0.51
N ALA A 22 1.28 4.77 -0.58
CA ALA A 22 0.97 3.41 -1.00
C ALA A 22 2.24 2.56 -1.21
N ALA A 23 3.24 3.12 -1.89
CA ALA A 23 4.53 2.46 -2.12
C ALA A 23 5.27 2.12 -0.82
N VAL A 24 5.21 3.00 0.19
CA VAL A 24 5.78 2.71 1.52
C VAL A 24 5.07 1.53 2.20
N TYR A 25 3.74 1.43 2.08
CA TYR A 25 3.01 0.29 2.64
C TYR A 25 3.29 -1.01 1.89
N TRP A 26 3.44 -0.98 0.57
CA TRP A 26 3.90 -2.13 -0.21
C TRP A 26 5.31 -2.57 0.19
N TRP A 27 6.22 -1.63 0.38
CA TRP A 27 7.56 -1.92 0.89
C TRP A 27 7.54 -2.60 2.26
N LYS A 28 6.72 -2.09 3.19
CA LYS A 28 6.52 -2.71 4.50
C LYS A 28 5.92 -4.11 4.38
N ALA A 29 4.89 -4.29 3.55
CA ALA A 29 4.25 -5.58 3.31
C ALA A 29 5.23 -6.63 2.75
N SER A 30 6.21 -6.20 1.93
CA SER A 30 7.25 -7.06 1.35
C SER A 30 8.33 -7.50 2.35
N ARG A 31 8.37 -6.86 3.52
CA ARG A 31 9.39 -7.08 4.56
C ARG A 31 8.84 -7.75 5.82
N VAL A 32 7.60 -8.22 5.80
CA VAL A 32 7.02 -8.92 6.96
C VAL A 32 7.79 -10.23 7.18
N PRO A 33 8.48 -10.39 8.31
CA PRO A 33 9.32 -11.55 8.56
C PRO A 33 8.48 -12.79 8.87
N ILE A 34 8.79 -13.91 8.22
CA ILE A 34 8.30 -15.23 8.61
C ILE A 34 9.28 -15.76 9.65
N HIS A 35 8.87 -15.77 10.92
CA HIS A 35 9.71 -16.29 11.99
C HIS A 35 9.73 -17.82 11.89
N GLU A 36 10.90 -18.39 11.59
CA GLU A 36 11.04 -19.84 11.67
C GLU A 36 10.95 -20.30 13.12
N PRO A 37 10.09 -21.28 13.43
CA PRO A 37 9.98 -21.79 14.77
C PRO A 37 11.25 -22.58 15.16
N THR A 38 11.94 -22.14 16.22
CA THR A 38 12.89 -22.99 16.96
C THR A 38 12.10 -24.00 17.79
N ALA A 39 11.49 -24.98 17.13
CA ALA A 39 10.71 -26.03 17.78
C ALA A 39 11.35 -27.40 17.61
N SER A 40 11.12 -28.29 18.57
CA SER A 40 11.48 -29.71 18.49
C SER A 40 10.94 -30.33 17.19
N ILE A 41 11.67 -31.29 16.59
CA ILE A 41 11.38 -31.93 15.29
C ILE A 41 9.91 -32.42 15.17
N SER A 42 9.25 -32.68 16.30
CA SER A 42 7.84 -33.11 16.37
C SER A 42 6.80 -32.00 16.14
N ASP A 43 7.13 -30.72 16.39
CA ASP A 43 6.17 -29.59 16.34
C ASP A 43 6.36 -28.69 15.10
N VAL A 44 7.40 -28.96 14.31
CA VAL A 44 7.88 -28.10 13.21
C VAL A 44 6.82 -27.78 12.15
N PRO A 45 5.98 -28.73 11.67
CA PRO A 45 5.05 -28.42 10.58
C PRO A 45 3.93 -27.47 11.01
N GLN A 46 3.34 -27.70 12.19
CA GLN A 46 2.22 -26.90 12.68
C GLN A 46 2.67 -25.49 13.09
N LEU A 47 3.83 -25.37 13.74
CA LEU A 47 4.38 -24.07 14.13
C LEU A 47 4.83 -23.25 12.90
N HIS A 48 5.31 -23.91 11.84
CA HIS A 48 5.64 -23.25 10.56
C HIS A 48 4.39 -22.71 9.85
N ILE A 49 3.28 -23.48 9.84
CA ILE A 49 2.02 -23.03 9.24
C ILE A 49 1.44 -21.83 10.01
N MET A 50 1.45 -21.86 11.35
CA MET A 50 0.94 -20.75 12.16
C MET A 50 1.77 -19.46 11.98
N THR A 51 3.10 -19.57 11.98
CA THR A 51 3.99 -18.41 11.78
C THR A 51 3.86 -17.81 10.38
N ALA A 52 3.73 -18.64 9.35
CA ALA A 52 3.43 -18.19 7.99
C ALA A 52 2.06 -17.50 7.91
N GLN A 53 1.01 -18.06 8.53
CA GLN A 53 -0.33 -17.46 8.55
C GLN A 53 -0.36 -16.08 9.20
N VAL A 54 0.36 -15.88 10.32
CA VAL A 54 0.48 -14.58 10.98
C VAL A 54 1.18 -13.57 10.06
N ALA A 55 2.28 -13.96 9.42
CA ALA A 55 2.99 -13.10 8.48
C ALA A 55 2.14 -12.75 7.24
N PHE A 56 1.38 -13.70 6.70
CA PHE A 56 0.43 -13.44 5.61
C PHE A 56 -0.69 -12.51 6.03
N TYR A 57 -1.25 -12.66 7.23
CA TYR A 57 -2.29 -11.78 7.74
C TYR A 57 -1.79 -10.34 7.91
N GLU A 58 -0.60 -10.16 8.50
CA GLU A 58 0.02 -8.86 8.67
C GLU A 58 0.37 -8.19 7.33
N SER A 59 0.94 -8.96 6.39
CA SER A 59 1.22 -8.49 5.04
C SER A 59 -0.06 -8.10 4.29
N SER A 60 -1.13 -8.89 4.44
CA SER A 60 -2.45 -8.60 3.84
C SER A 60 -3.06 -7.30 4.35
N GLN A 61 -2.96 -7.04 5.67
CA GLN A 61 -3.41 -5.77 6.25
C GLN A 61 -2.64 -4.57 5.71
N LEU A 62 -1.32 -4.69 5.55
CA LEU A 62 -0.49 -3.65 4.95
C LEU A 62 -0.81 -3.45 3.47
N ASN A 63 -1.04 -4.54 2.73
CA ASN A 63 -1.43 -4.48 1.31
C ASN A 63 -2.80 -3.84 1.11
N SER A 64 -3.76 -4.12 2.00
CA SER A 64 -5.08 -3.47 1.99
C SER A 64 -4.96 -1.95 2.15
N LYS A 65 -4.15 -1.48 3.11
CA LYS A 65 -3.87 -0.05 3.29
C LYS A 65 -3.21 0.58 2.06
N ALA A 66 -2.26 -0.12 1.45
CA ALA A 66 -1.62 0.33 0.22
C ALA A 66 -2.65 0.44 -0.93
N ALA A 67 -3.52 -0.55 -1.09
CA ALA A 67 -4.55 -0.55 -2.13
C ALA A 67 -5.53 0.62 -2.00
N VAL A 68 -5.96 0.94 -0.77
CA VAL A 68 -6.82 2.12 -0.52
C VAL A 68 -6.10 3.41 -0.95
N LEU A 69 -4.84 3.58 -0.58
CA LEU A 69 -4.05 4.76 -0.96
C LEU A 69 -3.83 4.84 -2.48
N THR A 70 -3.58 3.72 -3.14
CA THR A 70 -3.51 3.65 -4.62
C THR A 70 -4.83 4.06 -5.26
N GLY A 71 -5.96 3.62 -4.71
CA GLY A 71 -7.29 4.02 -5.18
C GLY A 71 -7.52 5.54 -5.05
N ILE A 72 -7.17 6.12 -3.90
CA ILE A 72 -7.24 7.57 -3.69
C ILE A 72 -6.33 8.31 -4.69
N ALA A 73 -5.09 7.85 -4.86
CA ALA A 73 -4.14 8.45 -5.79
C ALA A 73 -4.67 8.44 -7.23
N ALA A 74 -5.28 7.34 -7.66
CA ALA A 74 -5.88 7.22 -8.99
C ALA A 74 -7.03 8.22 -9.19
N VAL A 75 -7.93 8.35 -8.21
CA VAL A 75 -9.05 9.31 -8.28
C VAL A 75 -8.54 10.75 -8.35
N LEU A 76 -7.60 11.12 -7.48
CA LEU A 76 -7.02 12.48 -7.46
C LEU A 76 -6.31 12.80 -8.79
N SER A 77 -5.56 11.83 -9.33
CA SER A 77 -4.86 11.99 -10.61
C SER A 77 -5.84 12.12 -11.78
N ALA A 78 -6.93 11.34 -11.78
CA ALA A 78 -7.97 11.43 -12.80
C ALA A 78 -8.67 12.80 -12.77
N VAL A 79 -9.05 13.28 -11.58
CA VAL A 79 -9.66 14.61 -11.40
C VAL A 79 -8.71 15.72 -11.83
N GLY A 80 -7.45 15.66 -11.40
CA GLY A 80 -6.43 16.62 -11.81
C GLY A 80 -6.21 16.64 -13.33
N SER A 81 -6.21 15.47 -13.97
CA SER A 81 -6.07 15.36 -15.43
C SER A 81 -7.23 16.02 -16.18
N VAL A 82 -8.48 15.81 -15.74
CA VAL A 82 -9.66 16.46 -16.34
C VAL A 82 -9.59 17.98 -16.15
N LEU A 83 -9.28 18.45 -14.94
CA LEU A 83 -9.18 19.88 -14.65
C LEU A 83 -8.05 20.58 -15.40
N GLY A 84 -6.96 19.88 -15.71
CA GLY A 84 -5.84 20.43 -16.47
C GLY A 84 -6.13 20.63 -17.95
N VAL A 85 -7.14 19.94 -18.50
CA VAL A 85 -7.57 20.05 -19.91
C VAL A 85 -8.66 21.11 -20.10
N LEU A 86 -9.36 21.50 -19.01
CA LEU A 86 -10.42 22.51 -18.98
C LEU A 86 -9.87 23.93 -18.71
#